data_AF-A0A9D2DG65-F1
#
_entry.id   AF-A0A9D2DG65-F1
#
_cell.length_a   1.000
_cell.length_b   1.000
_cell.length_c   1.000
_cell.angle_alpha   90.00
_cell.angle_beta   90.00
_cell.angle_gamma   90.00
#
_symmetry.space_group_name_H-M   'P 1'
#
loop_
_entity.id
_entity.type
_entity.pdbx_description
1 polymer ?
#
loop_
_entity_poly.entity_id
_entity_poly.type
_entity_poly.pdbx_seq_one_letter_code
_entity_poly.pdbx_strand_id
1 'polypeptide(L)'
;MNMSKEAVKKIPGLGMRSLKTAVSVALCFVFFAILHMLVDFPFFSQANSIPVYACAAAIICMQNTVEDSVTSGLFRLFGNAVGGAIGILVLFALPYVPWPVQIIIIFFGILACMVICNITKKQRSCAMACVVFTVVISVMGDR
;
A
#
# COMPACT_ATOMS: atom_id res chain seq x y z
N MET A 1 26.36 -20.73 -14.76
CA MET A 1 24.89 -20.61 -14.90
C MET A 1 24.08 -21.79 -14.30
N ASN A 2 24.69 -22.73 -13.53
CA ASN A 2 23.98 -23.90 -12.99
C ASN A 2 23.95 -24.00 -11.45
N MET A 3 24.55 -23.07 -10.71
CA MET A 3 24.75 -23.23 -9.26
C MET A 3 23.59 -22.70 -8.39
N SER A 4 22.65 -21.94 -8.95
CA SER A 4 21.51 -21.38 -8.20
C SER A 4 20.29 -22.30 -8.15
N LYS A 5 20.19 -23.30 -9.04
CA LYS A 5 18.98 -24.16 -9.15
C LYS A 5 18.93 -25.31 -8.14
N GLU A 6 20.07 -25.74 -7.60
CA GLU A 6 20.13 -26.94 -6.74
C GLU A 6 19.78 -26.66 -5.27
N ALA A 7 20.08 -25.45 -4.76
CA ALA A 7 19.80 -25.09 -3.36
C ALA A 7 18.30 -24.87 -3.07
N VAL A 8 17.47 -24.69 -4.10
CA VAL A 8 16.00 -24.51 -3.96
C VAL A 8 15.29 -25.85 -3.71
N LYS A 9 15.95 -26.99 -3.95
CA LYS A 9 15.29 -28.31 -4.02
C LYS A 9 14.97 -28.97 -2.67
N LYS A 10 15.21 -28.33 -1.52
CA LYS A 10 15.09 -29.01 -0.20
C LYS A 10 14.30 -28.27 0.89
N ILE A 11 13.42 -27.33 0.53
CA ILE A 11 12.46 -26.75 1.48
C ILE A 11 11.04 -27.00 0.94
N PRO A 12 10.24 -27.84 1.59
CA PRO A 12 8.89 -28.16 1.12
C PRO A 12 8.06 -26.86 1.14
N GLY A 13 7.60 -26.41 -0.02
CA GLY A 13 6.65 -25.30 -0.14
C GLY A 13 7.21 -23.89 -0.38
N LEU A 14 8.54 -23.71 -0.50
CA LEU A 14 9.07 -22.40 -0.91
C LEU A 14 8.88 -22.17 -2.42
N GLY A 15 7.74 -21.58 -2.77
CA GLY A 15 7.46 -21.15 -4.13
C GLY A 15 8.40 -20.05 -4.62
N MET A 16 8.64 -20.00 -5.93
CA MET A 16 9.47 -19.00 -6.63
C MET A 16 9.11 -17.54 -6.26
N ARG A 17 7.85 -17.29 -5.88
CA ARG A 17 7.35 -15.99 -5.42
C ARG A 17 7.97 -15.55 -4.08
N SER A 18 8.01 -16.45 -3.09
CA SER A 18 8.52 -16.14 -1.75
C SER A 18 10.01 -15.81 -1.79
N LEU A 19 10.78 -16.51 -2.64
CA LEU A 19 12.20 -16.23 -2.84
C LEU A 19 12.43 -14.86 -3.46
N LYS A 20 11.71 -14.51 -4.54
CA LYS A 20 11.83 -13.19 -5.16
C LYS A 20 11.42 -12.06 -4.22
N THR A 21 10.41 -12.30 -3.37
CA THR A 21 9.97 -11.34 -2.35
C THR A 21 11.05 -11.15 -1.28
N ALA A 22 11.65 -12.23 -0.79
CA ALA A 22 12.76 -12.17 0.18
C ALA A 22 13.98 -11.43 -0.38
N VAL A 23 14.33 -11.68 -1.64
CA VAL A 23 15.40 -10.95 -2.35
C VAL A 23 15.04 -9.46 -2.46
N SER A 24 13.80 -9.11 -2.81
CA SER A 24 13.37 -7.71 -2.88
C SER A 24 13.49 -7.01 -1.52
N VAL A 25 13.08 -7.65 -0.42
CA VAL A 25 13.18 -7.07 0.92
C VAL A 25 14.63 -6.91 1.34
N ALA A 26 15.48 -7.91 1.09
CA ALA A 26 16.92 -7.81 1.34
C ALA A 26 17.55 -6.64 0.57
N LEU A 27 17.17 -6.45 -0.70
CA LEU A 27 17.60 -5.31 -1.50
C LEU A 27 17.10 -3.98 -0.93
N CYS A 28 15.85 -3.88 -0.45
CA CYS A 28 15.35 -2.67 0.21
C CYS A 28 16.19 -2.32 1.45
N PHE A 29 16.52 -3.30 2.29
CA PHE A 29 17.37 -3.07 3.46
C PHE A 29 18.77 -2.59 3.08
N VAL A 30 19.41 -3.24 2.09
CA VAL A 30 20.73 -2.83 1.60
C VAL A 30 20.68 -1.43 1.00
N PHE A 31 19.64 -1.11 0.23
CA PHE A 31 19.46 0.21 -0.37
C PHE A 31 19.32 1.31 0.70
N PHE A 32 18.48 1.09 1.72
CA PHE A 32 18.34 2.05 2.82
C PHE A 32 19.62 2.14 3.67
N ALA A 33 20.33 1.05 3.89
CA ALA A 33 21.61 1.05 4.61
C ALA A 33 22.70 1.85 3.86
N ILE A 34 22.78 1.71 2.53
CA ILE A 34 23.71 2.47 1.70
C ILE A 34 23.31 3.95 1.65
N LEU A 35 22.02 4.26 1.47
CA LEU A 35 21.54 5.64 1.48
C LEU A 35 21.83 6.36 2.79
N HIS A 36 21.67 5.68 3.93
CA HIS A 36 21.99 6.24 5.24
C HIS A 36 23.49 6.54 5.40
N MET A 37 24.36 5.76 4.75
CA MET A 37 25.81 6.00 4.75
C MET A 37 26.26 7.09 3.76
N LEU A 38 25.53 7.29 2.66
CA LEU A 38 25.91 8.25 1.61
C LEU A 38 25.28 9.63 1.77
N VAL A 39 24.18 9.76 2.51
CA VAL A 39 23.44 11.02 2.62
C VAL A 39 22.97 11.26 4.04
N ASP A 40 23.66 12.15 4.76
CA ASP A 40 23.22 12.74 6.03
C ASP A 40 22.06 13.73 5.80
N PHE A 41 20.89 13.24 5.35
CA PHE A 41 19.69 14.05 5.36
C PHE A 41 19.12 14.09 6.78
N PRO A 42 19.01 15.26 7.43
CA PRO A 42 18.42 15.38 8.77
C PRO A 42 16.94 14.94 8.83
N PHE A 43 16.29 14.79 7.68
CA PHE A 43 14.93 14.25 7.56
C PHE A 43 14.84 12.74 7.88
N PHE A 44 15.94 12.00 7.80
CA PHE A 44 15.98 10.56 8.09
C PHE A 44 16.10 10.25 9.60
N SER A 45 16.40 11.24 10.44
CA SER A 45 16.55 11.02 11.89
C SER A 45 15.21 10.67 12.58
N GLN A 46 14.08 11.13 12.01
CA GLN A 46 12.71 10.79 12.46
C GLN A 46 12.13 9.57 11.70
N ALA A 47 12.97 8.80 10.99
CA ALA A 47 12.54 7.84 9.98
C ALA A 47 12.71 6.36 10.36
N ASN A 48 12.80 6.00 11.65
CA ASN A 48 12.92 4.58 12.05
C ASN A 48 11.81 3.69 11.46
N SER A 49 10.65 4.26 11.10
CA SER A 49 9.53 3.54 10.50
C SER A 49 9.54 3.51 8.96
N ILE A 50 10.27 4.39 8.28
CA ILE A 50 10.28 4.48 6.80
C ILE A 50 10.78 3.20 6.13
N PRO A 51 11.91 2.57 6.55
CA PRO A 51 12.39 1.36 5.90
C PRO A 51 11.43 0.18 6.06
N VAL A 52 10.72 0.08 7.19
CA VAL A 52 9.73 -1.00 7.40
C VAL A 52 8.48 -0.82 6.55
N TYR A 53 7.97 0.41 6.38
CA TYR A 53 6.84 0.67 5.49
C TYR A 53 7.20 0.42 4.02
N ALA A 54 8.41 0.79 3.59
CA ALA A 54 8.88 0.53 2.23
C ALA A 54 8.99 -0.98 1.95
N CYS A 55 9.54 -1.76 2.90
CA CYS A 55 9.60 -3.21 2.78
C CYS A 55 8.20 -3.84 2.74
N ALA A 56 7.28 -3.39 3.60
CA ALA A 56 5.89 -3.85 3.57
C ALA A 56 5.21 -3.55 2.23
N ALA A 57 5.40 -2.35 1.69
CA ALA A 57 4.88 -1.98 0.37
C ALA A 57 5.43 -2.88 -0.74
N ALA A 58 6.74 -3.16 -0.74
CA ALA A 58 7.39 -4.06 -1.70
C ALA A 58 6.80 -5.48 -1.62
N ILE A 59 6.62 -6.02 -0.41
CA ILE A 59 6.00 -7.34 -0.19
C ILE A 59 4.59 -7.39 -0.78
N ILE A 60 3.76 -6.37 -0.51
CA ILE A 60 2.36 -6.40 -0.96
C ILE A 60 2.25 -6.18 -2.49
N CYS A 61 3.21 -5.49 -3.11
CA CYS A 61 3.24 -5.31 -4.56
C CYS A 61 3.73 -6.54 -5.33
N MET A 62 4.43 -7.48 -4.67
CA MET A 62 5.07 -8.61 -5.33
C MET A 62 4.07 -9.72 -5.70
N GLN A 63 3.94 -9.98 -7.01
CA GLN A 63 3.10 -11.04 -7.57
C GLN A 63 3.92 -12.18 -8.19
N ASN A 64 3.24 -13.21 -8.73
CA ASN A 64 3.89 -14.38 -9.33
C ASN A 64 4.63 -14.05 -10.64
N THR A 65 4.08 -13.14 -11.44
CA THR A 65 4.66 -12.68 -12.70
C THR A 65 4.93 -11.17 -12.65
N VAL A 66 5.85 -10.68 -13.48
CA VAL A 66 6.20 -9.25 -13.53
C VAL A 66 5.04 -8.41 -14.05
N GLU A 67 4.32 -8.90 -15.06
CA GLU A 67 3.15 -8.23 -15.64
C GLU A 67 2.00 -8.14 -14.62
N ASP A 68 1.76 -9.22 -13.86
CA ASP A 68 0.78 -9.19 -12.77
C ASP A 68 1.21 -8.27 -11.63
N SER A 69 2.52 -8.17 -11.34
CA SER A 69 3.06 -7.31 -10.28
C SER A 69 2.83 -5.84 -10.61
N VAL A 70 3.10 -5.44 -11.86
CA VAL A 70 2.87 -4.06 -12.34
C VAL A 70 1.37 -3.76 -12.37
N THR A 71 0.57 -4.67 -12.94
CA THR A 71 -0.88 -4.51 -13.04
C THR A 71 -1.53 -4.43 -11.64
N SER A 72 -1.09 -5.27 -10.71
CA SER A 72 -1.51 -5.24 -9.32
C SER A 72 -1.10 -3.94 -8.64
N GLY A 73 0.14 -3.46 -8.85
CA GLY A 73 0.60 -2.18 -8.32
C GLY A 73 -0.25 -1.01 -8.83
N LEU A 74 -0.58 -0.99 -10.13
CA LEU A 74 -1.45 0.02 -10.72
C LEU A 74 -2.85 0.01 -10.11
N PHE A 75 -3.47 -1.15 -9.88
CA PHE A 75 -4.77 -1.18 -9.20
C PHE A 75 -4.74 -0.63 -7.78
N ARG A 76 -3.60 -0.75 -7.08
CA ARG A 76 -3.42 -0.15 -5.74
C ARG A 76 -3.24 1.36 -5.84
N LEU A 77 -2.47 1.84 -6.82
CA LEU A 77 -2.33 3.27 -7.09
C LEU A 77 -3.67 3.92 -7.44
N PHE A 78 -4.45 3.30 -8.33
CA PHE A 78 -5.80 3.77 -8.66
C PHE A 78 -6.72 3.73 -7.43
N GLY A 79 -6.68 2.66 -6.63
CA GLY A 79 -7.48 2.56 -5.40
C GLY A 79 -7.13 3.64 -4.38
N ASN A 80 -5.84 3.90 -4.17
CA ASN A 80 -5.38 4.96 -3.28
C ASN A 80 -5.75 6.35 -3.80
N ALA A 81 -5.64 6.59 -5.11
CA ALA A 81 -6.03 7.87 -5.71
C ALA A 81 -7.54 8.13 -5.53
N VAL A 82 -8.38 7.12 -5.79
CA VAL A 82 -9.83 7.23 -5.64
C VAL A 82 -10.22 7.38 -4.16
N GLY A 83 -9.74 6.50 -3.28
CA GLY A 83 -10.04 6.54 -1.85
C GLY A 83 -9.53 7.81 -1.17
N GLY A 84 -8.37 8.31 -1.60
CA GLY A 84 -7.81 9.58 -1.14
C GLY A 84 -8.61 10.78 -1.62
N ALA A 85 -8.99 10.84 -2.90
CA ALA A 85 -9.80 11.94 -3.43
C ALA A 85 -11.17 12.02 -2.75
N ILE A 86 -11.87 10.89 -2.60
CA ILE A 86 -13.16 10.83 -1.90
C ILE A 86 -12.98 11.13 -0.41
N GLY A 87 -11.93 10.60 0.22
CA GLY A 87 -11.61 10.86 1.62
C GLY A 87 -11.41 12.35 1.90
N ILE A 88 -10.64 13.04 1.06
CA ILE A 88 -10.43 14.49 1.16
C ILE A 88 -11.76 15.24 0.97
N LEU A 89 -12.55 14.91 -0.06
CA LEU A 89 -13.85 15.54 -0.30
C LEU A 89 -14.79 15.41 0.92
N VAL A 90 -14.85 14.21 1.50
CA VAL A 90 -15.63 13.94 2.71
C VAL A 90 -15.07 14.72 3.91
N LEU A 91 -13.75 14.80 4.06
CA LEU A 91 -13.11 15.53 5.14
C LEU A 91 -13.41 17.03 5.11
N PHE A 92 -13.57 17.61 3.92
CA PHE A 92 -14.00 19.01 3.78
C PHE A 92 -15.45 19.22 4.24
N ALA A 93 -16.30 18.21 4.19
CA ALA A 93 -17.70 18.29 4.60
C ALA A 93 -17.91 18.02 6.10
N LEU A 94 -17.09 17.17 6.73
CA LEU A 94 -17.20 16.76 8.13
C LEU A 94 -17.31 17.92 9.16
N PRO A 95 -16.53 19.01 9.05
CA PRO A 95 -16.57 20.12 10.01
C PRO A 95 -17.89 20.89 10.06
N TYR A 96 -18.66 20.86 8.96
CA TYR A 96 -19.91 21.61 8.84
C TYR A 96 -21.13 20.85 9.36
N VAL A 97 -20.91 19.64 9.89
CA VAL A 97 -21.96 18.65 10.11
C VAL A 97 -21.91 18.12 11.55
N PRO A 98 -23.06 17.97 12.24
CA PRO A 98 -23.10 17.46 13.61
C PRO A 98 -22.72 15.96 13.68
N TRP A 99 -22.12 15.56 14.81
CA TRP A 99 -21.65 14.20 15.13
C TRP A 99 -22.49 13.02 14.59
N PRO A 100 -23.83 12.97 14.78
CA PRO A 100 -24.62 11.83 14.28
C PRO A 100 -24.65 11.73 12.74
N VAL A 101 -24.54 12.86 12.04
CA VAL A 101 -24.58 12.90 10.57
C VAL A 101 -23.20 12.61 9.97
N GLN A 102 -22.12 12.85 10.72
CA GLN A 102 -20.76 12.47 10.29
C GLN A 102 -20.63 10.96 10.07
N ILE A 103 -21.21 10.13 10.95
CA ILE A 103 -21.20 8.66 10.81
C ILE A 103 -21.91 8.23 9.52
N ILE A 104 -23.03 8.89 9.20
CA ILE A 104 -23.80 8.63 7.97
C ILE A 104 -22.96 8.99 6.74
N ILE A 105 -22.27 10.13 6.77
CA ILE A 105 -21.40 10.57 5.66
C ILE A 105 -20.23 9.58 5.45
N ILE A 106 -19.61 9.09 6.53
CA ILE A 106 -18.54 8.09 6.45
C ILE A 106 -19.07 6.79 5.81
N PHE A 107 -20.26 6.33 6.22
CA PHE A 107 -20.90 5.16 5.62
C PHE A 107 -21.16 5.34 4.11
N PHE A 108 -21.72 6.49 3.72
CA PHE A 108 -21.92 6.82 2.30
C PHE A 108 -20.60 6.97 1.53
N GLY A 109 -19.54 7.46 2.17
CA GLY A 109 -18.21 7.59 1.57
C GLY A 109 -17.59 6.23 1.26
N ILE A 110 -17.69 5.26 2.17
CA ILE A 110 -17.23 3.87 1.92
C ILE A 110 -18.05 3.24 0.79
N LEU A 111 -19.37 3.42 0.80
CA LEU A 111 -20.25 2.95 -0.29
C LEU A 111 -19.88 3.57 -1.64
N ALA A 112 -19.61 4.88 -1.67
CA ALA A 112 -19.17 5.57 -2.88
C ALA A 112 -17.84 5.00 -3.40
N CYS A 113 -16.86 4.76 -2.52
CA CYS A 113 -15.62 4.07 -2.86
C CYS A 113 -15.90 2.68 -3.48
N MET A 114 -16.78 1.89 -2.87
CA MET A 114 -17.14 0.57 -3.40
C MET A 114 -17.81 0.64 -4.77
N VAL A 115 -18.74 1.57 -4.97
CA VAL A 115 -19.44 1.75 -6.25
C VAL A 115 -18.46 2.17 -7.35
N ILE A 116 -17.57 3.12 -7.08
CA ILE A 116 -16.56 3.58 -8.05
C ILE A 116 -15.58 2.45 -8.39
N CYS A 117 -15.15 1.67 -7.40
CA CYS A 117 -14.31 0.50 -7.64
C CYS A 117 -15.04 -0.58 -8.44
N ASN A 118 -16.35 -0.75 -8.24
CA ASN A 118 -17.18 -1.71 -8.98
C ASN A 118 -17.37 -1.29 -10.45
N ILE A 119 -17.62 0.00 -10.72
CA ILE A 119 -17.71 0.55 -12.09
C ILE A 119 -16.39 0.34 -12.84
N THR A 120 -15.27 0.45 -12.13
CA THR A 120 -13.92 0.28 -12.71
C THR A 120 -13.61 -1.20 -13.05
N LYS A 121 -14.48 -2.16 -12.69
CA LYS A 121 -14.31 -3.63 -12.88
C LYS A 121 -13.00 -4.17 -12.30
N LYS A 122 -12.39 -3.46 -11.34
CA LYS A 122 -11.15 -3.85 -10.68
C LYS A 122 -11.45 -4.19 -9.22
N GLN A 123 -12.10 -5.34 -8.97
CA GLN A 123 -12.41 -5.83 -7.61
C GLN A 123 -11.21 -5.79 -6.65
N ARG A 124 -9.99 -6.06 -7.14
CA ARG A 124 -8.76 -6.01 -6.33
C ARG A 124 -8.43 -4.61 -5.79
N SER A 125 -8.94 -3.55 -6.40
CA SER A 125 -8.73 -2.16 -6.01
C SER A 125 -9.66 -1.70 -4.88
N CYS A 126 -10.84 -2.31 -4.75
CA CYS A 126 -11.88 -1.92 -3.81
C CYS A 126 -11.39 -1.94 -2.35
N ALA A 127 -10.70 -3.00 -1.94
CA ALA A 127 -10.19 -3.12 -0.58
C ALA A 127 -9.17 -2.01 -0.26
N MET A 128 -8.30 -1.66 -1.21
CA MET A 128 -7.27 -0.63 -1.02
C MET A 128 -7.89 0.77 -0.97
N ALA A 129 -8.91 1.05 -1.80
CA ALA A 129 -9.64 2.32 -1.75
C ALA A 129 -10.33 2.54 -0.40
N CYS A 130 -11.00 1.51 0.14
CA CYS A 130 -11.63 1.59 1.45
C CYS A 130 -10.61 1.79 2.57
N VAL A 131 -9.49 1.07 2.55
CA VAL A 131 -8.42 1.24 3.55
C VAL A 131 -7.88 2.67 3.52
N VAL A 132 -7.59 3.23 2.35
CA VAL A 132 -7.09 4.61 2.24
C VAL A 132 -8.13 5.63 2.68
N PHE A 133 -9.40 5.47 2.30
CA PHE A 133 -10.48 6.33 2.76
C PHE A 133 -10.54 6.39 4.29
N THR A 134 -10.51 5.23 4.95
CA THR A 134 -10.50 5.14 6.42
C THR A 134 -9.26 5.79 7.01
N VAL A 135 -8.07 5.52 6.47
CA VAL A 135 -6.82 6.14 6.96
C VAL A 135 -6.86 7.65 6.84
N VAL A 136 -7.33 8.21 5.73
CA VAL A 136 -7.43 9.66 5.52
C VAL A 136 -8.35 10.29 6.55
N ILE A 137 -9.53 9.71 6.77
CA ILE A 137 -10.48 10.22 7.75
C ILE A 137 -9.95 10.09 9.18
N SER A 138 -9.33 8.96 9.54
CA SER A 138 -8.79 8.76 10.89
C SER A 138 -7.61 9.68 11.19
N VAL A 139 -6.70 9.90 10.23
CA VAL A 139 -5.50 10.73 10.45
C VAL A 139 -5.83 12.22 10.45
N MET A 140 -6.73 12.67 9.58
CA MET A 140 -7.04 14.09 9.43
C MET A 140 -8.27 14.53 10.22
N GLY A 141 -9.15 13.61 10.61
CA GLY A 141 -10.32 13.88 11.43
C GLY A 141 -10.04 13.97 12.93
N ASP A 142 -8.83 13.63 13.39
CA ASP A 142 -8.36 13.82 14.77
C ASP A 142 -7.89 15.27 15.05
N ARG A 143 -8.36 16.24 14.24
CA ARG A 143 -8.09 17.68 14.39
C ARG A 143 -9.38 18.41 14.75
#